data_AF-A0A7X9WUM1-F1
#
_entry.id   AF-A0A7X9WUM1-F1
#
_cell.length_a   1.000
_cell.length_b   1.000
_cell.length_c   1.000
_cell.angle_alpha   90.00
_cell.angle_beta   90.00
_cell.angle_gamma   90.00
#
_symmetry.space_group_name_H-M   'P 1'
#
loop_
_entity.id
_entity.type
_entity.pdbx_description
1 polymer ?
#
loop_
_entity_poly.entity_id
_entity_poly.type
_entity_poly.pdbx_seq_one_letter_code
_entity_poly.pdbx_strand_id
1 'polypeptide(L)'
;MRVPTLWLFHAGVVAALQQFAMVVLAVLGFALLSRYDLTGPMLVDRADHVDVSPLLSWACLLLAMNVALTSRRVMARTAARIRHISHGMNPAAPNAVTRELLVRVWLAAIAMAVLTLVAPPHIAVAAADLLGWPVIAAVGWPALMSIGVAGFGAVGFAARQAL
;
A
#
# COMPACT_ATOMS: atom_id res chain seq x y z
N MET A 1 9.65 27.10 -13.20
CA MET A 1 8.63 26.94 -12.13
C MET A 1 8.90 25.63 -11.40
N ARG A 2 9.25 25.67 -10.10
CA ARG A 2 9.47 24.45 -9.30
C ARG A 2 8.12 23.92 -8.85
N VAL A 3 7.58 22.95 -9.58
CA VAL A 3 6.36 22.25 -9.16
C VAL A 3 6.75 21.36 -7.98
N PRO A 4 6.09 21.47 -6.80
CA PRO A 4 6.44 20.65 -5.65
C PRO A 4 6.17 19.17 -5.97
N THR A 5 7.23 18.35 -5.84
CA THR A 5 7.21 16.89 -6.04
C THR A 5 6.18 16.17 -5.17
N LEU A 6 5.81 16.79 -4.04
CA LEU A 6 4.73 16.34 -3.13
C LEU A 6 3.40 16.09 -3.82
N TRP A 7 3.10 16.79 -4.92
CA TRP A 7 1.82 16.61 -5.61
C TRP A 7 1.73 15.25 -6.33
N LEU A 8 2.86 14.68 -6.78
CA LEU A 8 2.89 13.37 -7.43
C LEU A 8 2.38 12.27 -6.49
N PHE A 9 2.56 12.47 -5.19
CA PHE A 9 2.11 11.57 -4.14
C PHE A 9 0.69 11.86 -3.67
N HIS A 10 0.00 12.90 -4.14
CA HIS A 10 -1.34 13.22 -3.63
C HIS A 10 -2.35 12.10 -3.87
N ALA A 11 -2.35 11.48 -5.07
CA ALA A 11 -3.17 10.30 -5.33
C ALA A 11 -2.75 9.11 -4.47
N GLY A 12 -1.45 8.91 -4.28
CA GLY A 12 -0.90 7.86 -3.45
C GLY A 12 -1.27 8.04 -1.97
N VAL A 13 -1.25 9.26 -1.45
CA VAL A 13 -1.61 9.60 -0.06
C VAL A 13 -3.11 9.39 0.17
N VAL A 14 -3.97 9.80 -0.76
CA VAL A 14 -5.41 9.55 -0.66
C VAL A 14 -5.72 8.05 -0.70
N ALA A 15 -5.07 7.30 -1.60
CA ALA A 15 -5.22 5.85 -1.66
C ALA A 15 -4.66 5.16 -0.39
N ALA A 16 -3.53 5.63 0.13
CA ALA A 16 -2.94 5.14 1.37
C ALA A 16 -3.86 5.38 2.58
N LEU A 17 -4.49 6.55 2.68
CA LEU A 17 -5.48 6.87 3.71
C LEU A 17 -6.74 6.00 3.61
N GLN A 18 -7.25 5.80 2.40
CA GLN A 18 -8.39 4.90 2.16
C GLN A 18 -8.03 3.47 2.54
N GLN A 19 -6.82 3.02 2.20
CA GLN A 19 -6.35 1.70 2.55
C GLN A 19 -6.15 1.54 4.05
N PHE A 20 -5.63 2.56 4.73
CA PHE A 20 -5.53 2.56 6.19
C PHE A 20 -6.90 2.35 6.85
N ALA A 21 -7.92 3.09 6.41
CA ALA A 21 -9.28 2.91 6.92
C ALA A 21 -9.83 1.50 6.65
N MET A 22 -9.59 0.95 5.45
CA MET A 22 -10.01 -0.41 5.09
C MET A 22 -9.30 -1.48 5.90
N VAL A 23 -8.00 -1.32 6.18
CA VAL A 23 -7.23 -2.23 7.03
C VAL A 23 -7.75 -2.18 8.47
N VAL A 24 -8.01 -1.00 9.02
CA VAL A 24 -8.58 -0.85 10.37
C VAL A 24 -9.93 -1.57 10.46
N LEU A 25 -10.82 -1.38 9.47
CA LEU A 25 -12.11 -2.07 9.41
C LEU A 25 -11.96 -3.58 9.26
N ALA A 26 -11.04 -4.06 8.42
CA ALA A 26 -10.79 -5.48 8.22
C ALA A 26 -10.26 -6.14 9.49
N VAL A 27 -9.31 -5.49 10.18
CA VAL A 27 -8.75 -5.95 11.46
C VAL A 27 -9.83 -6.00 12.54
N LEU A 28 -10.65 -4.95 12.67
CA LEU A 28 -11.79 -4.93 13.60
C LEU A 28 -12.81 -6.03 13.28
N GLY A 29 -13.14 -6.21 12.00
CA GLY A 29 -14.05 -7.27 11.54
C GLY A 29 -13.52 -8.65 11.91
N PHE A 30 -12.27 -8.96 11.56
CA PHE A 30 -11.64 -10.24 11.92
C PHE A 30 -11.55 -10.46 13.42
N ALA A 31 -11.23 -9.42 14.21
CA ALA A 31 -11.24 -9.51 15.67
C ALA A 31 -12.64 -9.83 16.20
N LEU A 32 -13.69 -9.23 15.64
CA LEU A 32 -15.07 -9.51 16.00
C LEU A 32 -15.47 -10.94 15.62
N LEU A 33 -15.24 -11.36 14.38
CA LEU A 33 -15.62 -12.69 13.90
C LEU A 33 -14.86 -13.81 14.63
N SER A 34 -13.57 -13.59 14.92
CA SER A 34 -12.77 -14.53 15.74
C SER A 34 -13.31 -14.63 17.17
N ARG A 35 -13.84 -13.55 17.75
CA ARG A 35 -14.47 -13.59 19.08
C ARG A 35 -15.77 -14.40 19.11
N TYR A 36 -16.46 -14.51 17.98
CA TYR A 36 -17.70 -15.29 17.83
C TYR A 36 -17.46 -16.69 17.23
N ASP A 37 -16.20 -17.14 17.11
CA ASP A 37 -15.82 -18.43 16.49
C ASP A 37 -16.30 -18.63 15.04
N LEU A 38 -16.60 -17.52 14.34
CA LEU A 38 -17.10 -17.53 12.97
C LEU A 38 -15.98 -17.59 11.93
N THR A 39 -14.73 -17.34 12.33
CA THR A 39 -13.52 -17.40 11.49
C THR A 39 -12.39 -18.05 12.27
N GLY A 40 -11.44 -18.67 11.56
CA GLY A 40 -10.20 -19.18 12.16
C GLY A 40 -9.40 -18.09 12.90
N PRO A 41 -8.40 -18.49 13.71
CA PRO A 41 -7.70 -17.56 14.60
C PRO A 41 -7.04 -16.43 13.82
N MET A 42 -7.24 -15.20 14.30
CA MET A 42 -6.70 -13.97 13.68
C MET A 42 -5.17 -13.93 13.76
N LEU A 43 -4.62 -14.46 14.84
CA LEU A 43 -3.20 -14.59 15.10
C LEU A 43 -2.83 -16.06 15.08
N VAL A 44 -1.71 -16.39 14.45
CA VAL A 44 -1.15 -17.74 14.39
C VAL A 44 0.12 -17.74 15.21
N ASP A 45 0.13 -18.51 16.29
CA ASP A 45 1.33 -18.70 17.09
C ASP A 45 2.30 -19.61 16.33
N ARG A 46 3.46 -19.09 15.95
CA ARG A 46 4.59 -19.91 15.49
C ARG A 46 5.60 -20.03 16.62
N ALA A 47 6.36 -21.12 16.60
CA ALA A 47 7.28 -21.53 17.67
C ALA A 47 8.17 -20.40 18.24
N ASP A 48 8.47 -19.35 17.46
CA ASP A 48 9.32 -18.23 17.87
C ASP A 48 8.65 -16.83 17.79
N HIS A 49 7.40 -16.70 17.31
CA HIS A 49 6.70 -15.40 17.17
C HIS A 49 5.20 -15.54 16.86
N VAL A 50 4.43 -14.51 17.22
CA VAL A 50 3.03 -14.36 16.85
C VAL A 50 2.93 -13.75 15.45
N ASP A 51 2.34 -14.47 14.51
CA ASP A 51 2.12 -14.06 13.13
C ASP A 51 0.65 -13.71 12.86
N VAL A 52 0.39 -12.93 11.82
CA VAL A 52 -0.97 -12.68 11.34
C VAL A 52 -1.45 -13.84 10.47
N SER A 53 -2.73 -14.20 10.60
CA SER A 53 -3.36 -15.18 9.73
C SER A 53 -3.15 -14.84 8.25
N PRO A 54 -2.71 -15.80 7.41
CA PRO A 54 -2.52 -15.58 5.98
C PRO A 54 -3.77 -15.00 5.30
N LEU A 55 -4.96 -15.39 5.78
CA LEU A 55 -6.24 -14.91 5.27
C LEU A 55 -6.39 -13.39 5.45
N LEU A 56 -5.96 -12.84 6.59
CA LEU A 56 -6.01 -11.41 6.87
C LEU A 56 -4.98 -10.65 6.01
N SER A 57 -3.78 -11.19 5.83
CA SER A 57 -2.76 -10.60 4.94
C SER A 57 -3.24 -10.53 3.49
N TRP A 58 -3.86 -11.59 2.99
CA TRP A 58 -4.47 -11.62 1.66
C TRP A 58 -5.66 -10.65 1.54
N ALA A 59 -6.52 -10.57 2.56
CA ALA A 59 -7.62 -9.61 2.58
C ALA A 59 -7.11 -8.16 2.51
N CYS A 60 -6.05 -7.83 3.26
CA CYS A 60 -5.42 -6.51 3.20
C CYS A 60 -4.84 -6.21 1.81
N LEU A 61 -4.17 -7.17 1.17
CA LEU A 61 -3.63 -7.02 -0.19
C LEU A 61 -4.73 -6.81 -1.24
N LEU A 62 -5.81 -7.59 -1.17
CA LEU A 62 -6.94 -7.46 -2.10
C LEU A 62 -7.64 -6.11 -1.93
N LEU A 63 -7.80 -5.64 -0.69
CA LEU A 63 -8.31 -4.30 -0.40
C LEU A 63 -7.40 -3.22 -0.98
N ALA A 64 -6.07 -3.35 -0.81
CA ALA A 64 -5.11 -2.39 -1.34
C ALA A 64 -5.16 -2.30 -2.86
N MET A 65 -5.26 -3.46 -3.53
CA MET A 65 -5.41 -3.53 -4.98
C MET A 65 -6.71 -2.83 -5.42
N ASN A 66 -7.82 -3.11 -4.74
CA ASN A 66 -9.11 -2.50 -5.06
C ASN A 66 -9.09 -0.98 -4.85
N VAL A 67 -8.50 -0.50 -3.76
CA VAL A 67 -8.35 0.94 -3.48
C VAL A 67 -7.49 1.61 -4.55
N ALA A 68 -6.36 1.00 -4.92
CA ALA A 68 -5.50 1.51 -6.00
C ALA A 68 -6.23 1.63 -7.35
N LEU A 69 -7.18 0.72 -7.64
CA LEU A 69 -7.97 0.71 -8.87
C LEU A 69 -9.17 1.67 -8.85
N THR A 70 -9.72 1.95 -7.66
CA THR A 70 -11.04 2.61 -7.53
C THR A 70 -10.94 4.14 -7.46
N SER A 71 -9.76 4.71 -7.17
CA SER A 71 -9.56 6.17 -7.07
C SER A 71 -9.60 6.94 -8.40
N ARG A 72 -10.46 6.54 -9.36
CA ARG A 72 -10.53 7.02 -10.76
C ARG A 72 -10.48 8.53 -10.92
N ARG A 73 -11.19 9.30 -10.08
CA ARG A 73 -11.23 10.78 -10.16
C ARG A 73 -9.92 11.43 -9.73
N VAL A 74 -9.26 10.88 -8.71
CA VAL A 74 -7.96 11.38 -8.21
C VAL A 74 -6.84 10.94 -9.15
N MET A 75 -6.95 9.75 -9.72
CA MET A 75 -6.04 9.22 -10.74
C MET A 75 -6.09 10.05 -12.02
N ALA A 76 -7.28 10.42 -12.52
CA ALA A 76 -7.43 11.25 -13.72
C ALA A 76 -6.78 12.63 -13.57
N ARG A 77 -6.96 13.29 -12.41
CA ARG A 77 -6.28 14.57 -12.11
C ARG A 77 -4.76 14.39 -12.06
N THR A 78 -4.31 13.25 -11.53
CA THR A 78 -2.88 12.96 -11.40
C THR A 78 -2.24 12.64 -12.75
N ALA A 79 -2.94 11.90 -13.60
CA ALA A 79 -2.54 11.59 -14.96
C ALA A 79 -2.42 12.85 -15.83
N ALA A 80 -3.44 13.73 -15.80
CA ALA A 80 -3.47 14.96 -16.61
C ALA A 80 -2.27 15.88 -16.33
N ARG A 81 -1.85 15.99 -15.07
CA ARG A 81 -0.69 16.82 -14.70
C ARG A 81 0.65 16.13 -14.94
N ILE A 82 0.75 14.80 -14.75
CA ILE A 82 1.96 14.05 -15.18
C ILE A 82 2.18 14.27 -16.68
N ARG A 83 1.12 14.20 -17.48
CA ARG A 83 1.17 14.48 -18.92
C ARG A 83 1.65 15.90 -19.22
N HIS A 84 1.09 16.90 -18.54
CA HIS A 84 1.46 18.30 -18.70
C HIS A 84 2.92 18.58 -18.34
N ILE A 85 3.42 18.02 -17.23
CA ILE A 85 4.81 18.23 -16.79
C ILE A 85 5.78 17.49 -17.70
N SER A 86 5.47 16.26 -18.11
CA SER A 86 6.33 15.48 -19.01
C SER A 86 6.51 16.14 -20.37
N HIS A 87 5.44 16.75 -20.91
CA HIS A 87 5.51 17.58 -22.12
C HIS A 87 6.37 18.84 -21.92
N GLY A 88 6.37 19.43 -20.73
CA GLY A 88 7.20 20.58 -20.40
C GLY A 88 8.68 20.25 -20.12
N MET A 89 9.00 19.02 -19.69
CA MET A 89 10.37 18.60 -19.38
C MET A 89 11.14 18.12 -20.60
N ASN A 90 10.48 17.38 -21.50
CA ASN A 90 11.09 16.96 -22.75
C ASN A 90 10.03 16.97 -23.85
N PRO A 91 9.89 18.06 -24.63
CA PRO A 91 8.91 18.14 -25.70
C PRO A 91 9.18 17.12 -26.83
N ALA A 92 10.41 16.60 -26.94
CA ALA A 92 10.78 15.62 -27.96
C ALA A 92 10.49 14.16 -27.55
N ALA A 93 10.41 13.85 -26.24
CA ALA A 93 10.15 12.49 -25.77
C ALA A 93 9.42 12.45 -24.39
N PRO A 94 8.21 13.02 -24.29
CA PRO A 94 7.46 13.09 -23.03
C PRO A 94 7.10 11.70 -22.48
N ASN A 95 6.95 10.71 -23.35
CA ASN A 95 6.57 9.35 -22.97
C ASN A 95 7.71 8.57 -22.30
N ALA A 96 8.97 8.92 -22.57
CA ALA A 96 10.12 8.23 -21.97
C ALA A 96 10.19 8.50 -20.45
N VAL A 97 9.99 9.76 -20.05
CA VAL A 97 10.01 10.20 -18.64
C VAL A 97 8.84 9.56 -17.86
N THR A 98 7.64 9.57 -18.42
CA THR A 98 6.46 8.94 -17.81
C THR A 98 6.64 7.43 -17.67
N ARG A 99 7.25 6.78 -18.67
CA ARG A 99 7.50 5.32 -18.65
C ARG A 99 8.53 4.93 -17.60
N GLU A 100 9.59 5.70 -17.42
CA GLU A 100 10.59 5.43 -16.39
C GLU A 100 10.00 5.59 -14.98
N LEU A 101 9.21 6.65 -14.76
CA LEU A 101 8.46 6.85 -13.52
C LEU A 101 7.51 5.67 -13.25
N LEU A 102 6.78 5.22 -14.27
CA LEU A 102 5.88 4.07 -14.18
C LEU A 102 6.61 2.82 -13.70
N VAL A 103 7.76 2.48 -14.29
CA VAL A 103 8.53 1.28 -13.92
C VAL A 103 8.99 1.34 -12.47
N ARG A 104 9.57 2.48 -12.05
CA ARG A 104 10.09 2.64 -10.67
C ARG A 104 8.97 2.52 -9.63
N VAL A 105 7.81 3.11 -9.91
CA VAL A 105 6.66 3.09 -8.99
C VAL A 105 6.03 1.69 -8.93
N TRP A 106 5.94 0.98 -10.05
CA TRP A 106 5.46 -0.41 -10.05
C TRP A 106 6.41 -1.37 -9.33
N LEU A 107 7.72 -1.21 -9.50
CA LEU A 107 8.71 -1.97 -8.73
C LEU A 107 8.54 -1.74 -7.23
N ALA A 108 8.34 -0.49 -6.81
CA ALA A 108 8.06 -0.18 -5.41
C ALA A 108 6.75 -0.84 -4.92
N ALA A 109 5.67 -0.78 -5.72
CA ALA A 109 4.41 -1.42 -5.37
C ALA A 109 4.53 -2.95 -5.24
N ILE A 110 5.25 -3.60 -6.15
CA ILE A 110 5.50 -5.05 -6.13
C ILE A 110 6.36 -5.41 -4.92
N ALA A 111 7.43 -4.65 -4.65
CA ALA A 111 8.27 -4.87 -3.48
C ALA A 111 7.46 -4.80 -2.17
N MET A 112 6.61 -3.77 -2.03
CA MET A 112 5.70 -3.66 -0.88
C MET A 112 4.71 -4.83 -0.82
N ALA A 113 4.17 -5.29 -1.95
CA ALA A 113 3.24 -6.43 -1.97
C ALA A 113 3.91 -7.73 -1.49
N VAL A 114 5.15 -7.98 -1.93
CA VAL A 114 5.96 -9.11 -1.45
C VAL A 114 6.21 -8.98 0.04
N LEU A 115 6.62 -7.79 0.52
CA LEU A 115 6.89 -7.56 1.94
C LEU A 115 5.65 -7.72 2.82
N THR A 116 4.44 -7.56 2.26
CA THR A 116 3.17 -7.81 2.96
C THR A 116 2.97 -9.30 3.28
N LEU A 117 3.53 -10.19 2.46
CA LEU A 117 3.43 -11.65 2.59
C LEU A 117 4.60 -12.26 3.37
N VAL A 118 5.67 -11.49 3.58
CA VAL A 118 6.86 -11.93 4.31
C VAL A 118 6.69 -11.58 5.79
N ALA A 119 7.15 -12.47 6.67
CA ALA A 119 7.16 -12.25 8.11
C ALA A 119 7.89 -10.94 8.47
N PRO A 120 7.45 -10.23 9.52
CA PRO A 120 8.10 -9.00 9.95
C PRO A 120 9.58 -9.24 10.29
N PRO A 121 10.49 -8.35 9.88
CA PRO A 121 11.90 -8.50 10.20
C PRO A 121 12.09 -8.45 11.73
N HIS A 122 13.05 -9.22 12.24
CA HIS A 122 13.31 -9.35 13.68
C HIS A 122 13.49 -8.00 14.41
N ILE A 123 14.00 -6.98 13.71
CA ILE A 123 14.16 -5.62 14.25
C ILE A 123 12.81 -4.97 14.54
N ALA A 124 11.82 -5.17 13.68
CA ALA A 124 10.46 -4.66 13.87
C ALA A 124 9.74 -5.39 15.01
N VAL A 125 9.96 -6.70 15.13
CA VAL A 125 9.43 -7.52 16.25
C VAL A 125 10.06 -7.08 17.57
N ALA A 126 11.39 -6.97 17.63
CA ALA A 126 12.11 -6.55 18.83
C ALA A 126 11.73 -5.14 19.29
N ALA A 127 11.53 -4.20 18.35
CA ALA A 127 11.05 -2.86 18.68
C ALA A 127 9.64 -2.87 19.28
N ALA A 128 8.78 -3.77 18.81
CA ALA A 128 7.41 -3.90 19.29
C ALA A 128 7.32 -4.55 20.67
N ASP A 129 8.18 -5.52 20.93
CA ASP A 129 8.32 -6.12 22.26
C ASP A 129 8.82 -5.09 23.27
N LEU A 130 9.76 -4.22 22.88
CA LEU A 130 10.21 -3.07 23.68
C LEU A 130 9.07 -2.07 23.96
N LEU A 131 8.14 -1.90 23.02
CA LEU A 131 6.97 -1.02 23.15
C LEU A 131 5.79 -1.70 23.89
N GLY A 132 5.90 -2.99 24.22
CA GLY A 132 4.85 -3.76 24.91
C GLY A 132 3.63 -4.08 24.04
N TRP A 133 3.73 -3.97 22.73
CA TRP A 133 2.60 -4.14 21.79
C TRP A 133 2.88 -5.20 20.69
N PRO A 134 3.11 -6.49 21.07
CA PRO A 134 3.48 -7.54 20.12
C PRO A 134 2.40 -7.78 19.05
N VAL A 135 1.11 -7.68 19.44
CA VAL A 135 -0.03 -7.83 18.52
C VAL A 135 -0.07 -6.71 17.47
N ILE A 136 0.29 -5.49 17.85
CA ILE A 136 0.29 -4.33 16.93
C ILE A 136 1.42 -4.47 15.91
N ALA A 137 2.53 -5.13 16.23
CA ALA A 137 3.60 -5.34 15.25
C ALA A 137 3.35 -6.48 14.28
N ALA A 138 2.74 -7.58 14.76
CA ALA A 138 2.30 -8.66 13.89
C ALA A 138 1.33 -8.15 12.81
N VAL A 139 0.39 -7.28 13.20
CA VAL A 139 -0.59 -6.64 12.29
C VAL A 139 -0.01 -5.43 11.56
N GLY A 140 0.85 -4.68 12.21
CA GLY A 140 1.39 -3.42 11.72
C GLY A 140 2.26 -3.58 10.50
N TRP A 141 3.04 -4.66 10.42
CA TRP A 141 3.89 -4.94 9.25
C TRP A 141 3.09 -5.17 7.95
N PRO A 142 2.18 -6.16 7.87
CA PRO A 142 1.36 -6.35 6.68
C PRO A 142 0.45 -5.15 6.41
N ALA A 143 -0.06 -4.47 7.45
CA ALA A 143 -0.84 -3.24 7.28
C ALA A 143 -0.03 -2.13 6.59
N LEU A 144 1.20 -1.87 7.07
CA LEU A 144 2.06 -0.83 6.53
C LEU A 144 2.46 -1.10 5.07
N MET A 145 2.81 -2.36 4.78
CA MET A 145 3.19 -2.77 3.43
C MET A 145 2.00 -2.70 2.47
N SER A 146 0.81 -3.11 2.91
CA SER A 146 -0.45 -3.00 2.16
C SER A 146 -0.82 -1.54 1.84
N ILE A 147 -0.62 -0.61 2.80
CA ILE A 147 -0.80 0.83 2.58
C ILE A 147 0.19 1.33 1.51
N GLY A 148 1.45 0.86 1.56
CA GLY A 148 2.44 1.11 0.53
C GLY A 148 1.99 0.65 -0.85
N VAL A 149 1.45 -0.57 -0.98
CA VAL A 149 0.89 -1.10 -2.23
C VAL A 149 -0.20 -0.20 -2.78
N ALA A 150 -1.15 0.22 -1.94
CA ALA A 150 -2.25 1.10 -2.37
C ALA A 150 -1.73 2.46 -2.85
N GLY A 151 -0.78 3.05 -2.11
CA GLY A 151 -0.20 4.35 -2.44
C GLY A 151 0.62 4.32 -3.74
N PHE A 152 1.60 3.43 -3.84
CA PHE A 152 2.43 3.30 -5.03
C PHE A 152 1.63 2.76 -6.22
N GLY A 153 0.71 1.82 -6.01
CA GLY A 153 -0.18 1.30 -7.05
C GLY A 153 -1.04 2.39 -7.69
N ALA A 154 -1.66 3.25 -6.88
CA ALA A 154 -2.46 4.37 -7.39
C ALA A 154 -1.64 5.36 -8.23
N VAL A 155 -0.39 5.66 -7.80
CA VAL A 155 0.53 6.51 -8.57
C VAL A 155 0.96 5.83 -9.87
N GLY A 156 1.23 4.52 -9.84
CA GLY A 156 1.59 3.75 -11.03
C GLY A 156 0.45 3.70 -12.05
N PHE A 157 -0.78 3.49 -11.61
CA PHE A 157 -1.93 3.54 -12.52
C PHE A 157 -2.18 4.95 -13.08
N ALA A 158 -1.98 6.00 -12.29
CA ALA A 158 -2.07 7.39 -12.79
C ALA A 158 -0.99 7.69 -13.83
N ALA A 159 0.25 7.20 -13.62
CA ALA A 159 1.33 7.32 -14.60
C ALA A 159 1.01 6.55 -15.90
N ARG A 160 0.39 5.37 -15.80
CA ARG A 160 -0.05 4.59 -16.97
C ARG A 160 -1.13 5.31 -17.77
N GLN A 161 -2.04 6.01 -17.11
CA GLN A 161 -3.07 6.84 -17.79
C GLN A 161 -2.49 8.12 -18.42
N ALA A 162 -1.27 8.52 -18.06
CA ALA A 162 -0.62 9.73 -18.56
C ALA A 162 0.23 9.50 -19.83
N LEU A 163 0.56 8.24 -20.14
CA LEU A 163 1.15 7.81 -21.42
C LEU A 163 0.11 7.94 -22.53
#